data_AF-A0A8S2ZYI6-F1
#
_entry.id   AF-A0A8S2ZYI6-F1
#
_cell.length_a   1.000
_cell.length_b   1.000
_cell.length_c   1.000
_cell.angle_alpha   90.00
_cell.angle_beta   90.00
_cell.angle_gamma   90.00
#
_symmetry.space_group_name_H-M   'P 1'
#
loop_
_entity.id
_entity.type
_entity.pdbx_description
1 polymer ?
#
loop_
_entity_poly.entity_id
_entity_poly.type
_entity_poly.pdbx_seq_one_letter_code
_entity_poly.pdbx_strand_id
1 'polypeptide(L)'
;LNCIDHFSKFSWAYPLQNKSAAEVAKCLRGLFYVFGPPRLLHSDNGREFVADVIQELKALFPGMCFVRGRPRHPQSQGCVERANGVLTGALGKWLTTTNSLHWSEGLAPVVYGINTRVASATKCTPHEVMFGQKPRCDQEFWKIVQEND
;
A
#
# COMPACT_ATOMS: atom_id res chain seq x y z
N LEU A 1 6.80 -3.61 -2.63
CA LEU A 1 6.01 -3.79 -1.40
C LEU A 1 4.76 -2.93 -1.50
N ASN A 2 3.58 -3.49 -1.27
CA ASN A 2 2.33 -2.74 -1.17
C ASN A 2 1.79 -2.90 0.25
N CYS A 3 1.47 -1.79 0.92
CA CYS A 3 0.98 -1.75 2.29
C CYS A 3 -0.26 -0.89 2.34
N ILE A 4 -1.27 -1.33 3.08
CA ILE A 4 -2.53 -0.59 3.20
C ILE A 4 -3.00 -0.56 4.62
N ASP A 5 -3.41 0.61 5.05
CA ASP A 5 -4.15 0.76 6.28
C ASP A 5 -5.61 0.30 6.09
N HIS A 6 -6.02 -0.67 6.89
CA HIS A 6 -7.35 -1.28 6.77
C HIS A 6 -8.48 -0.32 7.10
N PHE A 7 -8.23 0.71 7.92
CA PHE A 7 -9.26 1.67 8.32
C PHE A 7 -9.46 2.75 7.24
N SER A 8 -8.43 3.56 6.98
CA SER A 8 -8.45 4.67 6.04
C SER A 8 -8.44 4.23 4.58
N LYS A 9 -8.00 3.00 4.29
CA LYS A 9 -7.66 2.50 2.94
C LYS A 9 -6.47 3.22 2.32
N PHE A 10 -5.71 3.97 3.12
CA PHE A 10 -4.51 4.66 2.65
C PHE A 10 -3.46 3.62 2.26
N SER A 11 -2.89 3.81 1.09
CA SER A 11 -1.98 2.88 0.43
C SER A 11 -0.56 3.46 0.39
N TRP A 12 0.42 2.61 0.60
CA TRP A 12 1.83 2.90 0.38
C TRP A 12 2.40 1.84 -0.55
N ALA A 13 3.18 2.25 -1.55
CA ALA A 13 3.93 1.33 -2.38
C ALA A 13 5.40 1.73 -2.44
N TYR A 14 6.27 0.74 -2.28
CA TYR A 14 7.71 0.91 -2.32
C TYR A 14 8.32 -0.05 -3.35
N PRO A 15 9.19 0.42 -4.25
CA PRO A 15 9.99 -0.47 -5.06
C PRO A 15 10.95 -1.22 -4.13
N LEU A 16 11.07 -2.54 -4.31
CA LEU A 16 12.05 -3.35 -3.60
C LEU A 16 13.11 -3.80 -4.59
N GLN A 17 14.38 -3.80 -4.16
CA GLN A 17 15.46 -4.34 -4.99
C GLN A 17 15.38 -5.86 -5.09
N ASN A 18 14.89 -6.51 -4.04
CA ASN A 18 14.69 -7.95 -3.97
C ASN A 18 13.60 -8.30 -2.94
N LYS A 19 13.23 -9.57 -2.84
CA LYS A 19 12.20 -10.07 -1.91
C LYS A 19 12.78 -10.53 -0.56
N SER A 20 14.01 -10.13 -0.21
CA SER A 20 14.62 -10.53 1.06
C SER A 20 13.87 -9.95 2.26
N ALA A 21 13.91 -10.67 3.38
CA ALA A 21 13.30 -10.21 4.62
C ALA A 21 13.89 -8.88 5.10
N ALA A 22 15.22 -8.71 5.02
CA ALA A 22 15.90 -7.49 5.43
C ALA A 22 15.44 -6.26 4.63
N GLU A 23 15.24 -6.40 3.31
CA GLU A 23 14.77 -5.30 2.47
C GLU A 23 13.31 -4.92 2.79
N VAL A 24 12.44 -5.91 3.00
CA VAL A 24 11.04 -5.67 3.40
C VAL A 24 10.96 -5.03 4.77
N ALA A 25 11.72 -5.53 5.76
CA ALA A 25 11.77 -5.00 7.11
C ALA A 25 12.31 -3.56 7.13
N LYS A 26 13.34 -3.26 6.35
CA LYS A 26 13.87 -1.90 6.17
C LYS A 26 12.80 -0.93 5.65
N CYS A 27 12.04 -1.32 4.63
CA CYS A 27 10.95 -0.50 4.11
C CYS A 27 9.84 -0.28 5.15
N LEU A 28 9.37 -1.35 5.79
CA LEU A 28 8.32 -1.26 6.81
C LEU A 28 8.75 -0.41 8.02
N ARG A 29 10.00 -0.56 8.46
CA ARG A 29 10.58 0.27 9.53
C ARG A 29 10.57 1.75 9.17
N GLY A 30 10.98 2.09 7.95
CA GLY A 30 10.92 3.47 7.44
C GLY A 30 9.49 4.03 7.49
N LEU A 31 8.50 3.25 7.05
CA LEU A 31 7.09 3.62 7.14
C LEU A 31 6.65 3.85 8.60
N PHE A 32 7.02 2.94 9.51
CA PHE A 32 6.64 3.02 10.93
C PHE A 32 7.30 4.18 11.67
N TYR A 33 8.48 4.63 11.24
CA TYR A 33 9.08 5.85 11.80
C TYR A 33 8.32 7.13 11.43
N VAL A 34 7.62 7.14 10.30
CA VAL A 34 6.84 8.30 9.86
C VAL A 34 5.43 8.30 10.46
N PHE A 35 4.75 7.15 10.46
CA PHE A 35 3.33 7.06 10.84
C PHE A 35 3.07 6.36 12.17
N GLY A 36 4.11 5.81 12.79
CA GLY A 36 3.99 4.90 13.92
C GLY A 36 3.78 3.44 13.48
N PRO A 37 4.21 2.46 14.31
CA PRO A 37 3.91 1.05 14.05
C PRO A 37 2.42 0.77 14.29
N PRO A 38 1.78 -0.08 13.46
CA PRO A 38 0.39 -0.46 13.68
C PRO A 38 0.28 -1.44 14.86
N ARG A 39 -0.89 -1.47 15.52
CA ARG A 39 -1.18 -2.50 16.52
C ARG A 39 -1.19 -3.91 15.93
N LEU A 40 -1.67 -4.04 14.69
CA LEU A 40 -1.81 -5.31 13.98
C LEU A 40 -1.20 -5.19 12.59
N LEU A 41 -0.18 -5.99 12.30
CA LEU A 41 0.35 -6.15 10.95
C LEU A 41 -0.12 -7.48 10.36
N HIS A 42 -0.81 -7.41 9.22
CA HIS A 42 -1.27 -8.57 8.48
C HIS A 42 -0.40 -8.75 7.24
N SER A 43 0.24 -9.91 7.11
CA SER A 43 0.94 -10.32 5.89
C SER A 43 0.16 -11.39 5.13
N ASP A 44 0.33 -11.43 3.81
CA ASP A 44 -0.14 -12.57 3.02
C ASP A 44 0.69 -13.85 3.30
N ASN A 45 0.31 -14.93 2.65
CA ASN A 45 0.80 -16.29 2.91
C ASN A 45 2.20 -16.61 2.34
N GLY A 46 3.05 -15.61 2.13
CA GLY A 46 4.48 -15.82 1.87
C GLY A 46 5.22 -16.44 3.06
N ARG A 47 5.08 -17.76 3.26
CA ARG A 47 5.44 -18.45 4.52
C ARG A 47 6.92 -18.32 4.93
N GLU A 48 7.84 -18.27 3.98
CA GLU A 48 9.28 -18.39 4.26
C GLU A 48 9.92 -17.05 4.62
N PHE A 49 9.61 -15.95 3.92
CA PHE A 49 10.22 -14.64 4.20
C PHE A 49 9.53 -13.86 5.33
N VAL A 50 8.26 -14.18 5.63
CA VAL A 50 7.46 -13.46 6.63
C VAL A 50 7.98 -13.68 8.05
N ALA A 51 8.55 -14.85 8.35
CA ALA A 51 9.03 -15.15 9.71
C ALA A 51 10.19 -14.22 10.12
N ASP A 52 11.17 -14.04 9.24
CA ASP A 52 12.35 -13.20 9.49
C ASP A 52 11.99 -11.72 9.58
N VAL A 53 11.10 -11.25 8.69
CA VAL A 53 10.57 -9.87 8.75
C VAL A 53 9.88 -9.61 10.09
N ILE A 54 9.03 -10.54 10.53
CA ILE A 54 8.34 -10.42 11.82
C ILE A 54 9.33 -10.37 12.97
N GLN A 55 10.38 -11.19 12.94
CA GLN A 55 11.38 -11.22 14.00
C GLN A 55 12.11 -9.88 14.13
N GLU A 56 12.58 -9.31 13.01
CA GLU A 56 13.25 -8.01 13.00
C GLU A 56 12.33 -6.88 13.51
N LEU A 57 11.09 -6.83 13.01
CA LEU A 57 10.14 -5.79 13.40
C LEU A 57 9.69 -5.94 14.86
N LYS A 58 9.50 -7.16 15.36
CA LYS A 58 9.10 -7.41 16.75
C LYS A 58 10.21 -7.02 17.74
N ALA A 59 11.47 -7.17 17.37
CA ALA A 59 12.60 -6.73 18.20
C ALA A 59 12.61 -5.20 18.38
N LEU A 60 12.22 -4.47 17.34
CA LEU A 60 12.14 -3.00 17.36
C LEU A 60 10.83 -2.48 17.96
N PHE A 61 9.73 -3.19 17.73
CA PHE A 61 8.38 -2.77 18.11
C PHE A 61 7.66 -3.91 18.84
N PRO A 62 8.01 -4.18 20.12
CA PRO A 62 7.50 -5.33 20.86
C PRO A 62 5.99 -5.31 21.10
N GLY A 63 5.35 -4.14 21.00
CA GLY A 63 3.89 -3.98 21.12
C GLY A 63 3.09 -4.39 19.88
N MET A 64 3.74 -4.72 18.76
CA MET A 64 3.05 -5.13 17.53
C MET A 64 2.56 -6.57 17.61
N CYS A 65 1.31 -6.78 17.19
CA CYS A 65 0.77 -8.10 16.92
C CYS A 65 0.89 -8.42 15.43
N PHE A 66 1.36 -9.63 15.12
CA PHE A 66 1.48 -10.10 13.74
C PHE A 66 0.47 -11.20 13.48
N VAL A 67 -0.36 -11.00 12.46
CA VAL A 67 -1.30 -12.01 11.98
C VAL A 67 -0.81 -12.49 10.63
N ARG A 68 -0.56 -13.80 10.56
CA ARG A 68 -0.36 -14.48 9.28
C ARG A 68 -1.73 -14.86 8.75
N GLY A 69 -1.98 -14.66 7.45
CA GLY A 69 -3.23 -15.05 6.82
C GLY A 69 -3.54 -16.51 7.12
N ARG A 70 -4.53 -16.79 7.98
CA ARG A 70 -5.04 -18.17 8.10
C ARG A 70 -5.55 -18.59 6.71
N PRO A 71 -5.42 -19.87 6.31
CA PRO A 71 -5.88 -20.34 4.99
C PRO A 71 -7.37 -20.14 4.65
N ARG A 72 -8.18 -19.45 5.49
CA ARG A 72 -9.63 -19.31 5.33
C ARG A 72 -10.19 -18.01 5.93
N HIS A 73 -9.61 -16.83 5.64
CA HIS A 73 -10.28 -15.54 5.94
C HIS A 73 -10.48 -14.71 4.66
N PRO A 74 -11.52 -15.03 3.86
CA PRO A 74 -11.72 -14.47 2.51
C PRO A 74 -11.78 -12.95 2.48
N GLN A 75 -12.36 -12.33 3.52
CA GLN A 75 -12.49 -10.86 3.57
C GLN A 75 -11.15 -10.13 3.68
N SER A 76 -10.18 -10.68 4.42
CA SER A 76 -8.89 -10.02 4.63
C SER A 76 -7.97 -10.24 3.44
N GLN A 77 -7.95 -11.47 2.90
CA GLN A 77 -7.23 -11.79 1.66
C GLN A 77 -7.79 -10.98 0.49
N GLY A 78 -9.12 -10.91 0.35
CA GLY A 78 -9.76 -10.12 -0.68
C GLY A 78 -9.54 -8.61 -0.56
N CYS A 79 -9.13 -8.08 0.60
CA CYS A 79 -8.74 -6.67 0.72
C CYS A 79 -7.35 -6.44 0.09
N VAL A 80 -6.39 -7.30 0.41
CA VAL A 80 -5.02 -7.24 -0.12
C VAL A 80 -5.00 -7.52 -1.62
N GLU A 81 -5.74 -8.53 -2.08
CA GLU A 81 -5.86 -8.90 -3.49
C GLU A 81 -6.45 -7.76 -4.32
N ARG A 82 -7.59 -7.19 -3.88
CA ARG A 82 -8.21 -6.05 -4.57
C ARG A 82 -7.26 -4.87 -4.66
N ALA A 83 -6.56 -4.58 -3.57
CA ALA A 83 -5.62 -3.50 -3.55
C ALA A 83 -4.41 -3.69 -4.47
N ASN A 84 -3.84 -4.90 -4.48
CA ASN A 84 -2.78 -5.23 -5.42
C ASN A 84 -3.27 -5.10 -6.86
N GLY A 85 -4.51 -5.52 -7.15
CA GLY A 85 -5.17 -5.33 -8.44
C GLY A 85 -5.32 -3.85 -8.82
N VAL A 86 -5.79 -3.01 -7.89
CA VAL A 86 -5.92 -1.55 -8.12
C VAL A 86 -4.57 -0.92 -8.42
N LEU A 87 -3.53 -1.22 -7.62
CA LEU A 87 -2.20 -0.65 -7.82
C LEU A 87 -1.58 -1.10 -9.15
N THR A 88 -1.63 -2.40 -9.45
CA THR A 88 -1.06 -2.94 -10.69
C THR A 88 -1.79 -2.44 -11.93
N GLY A 89 -3.13 -2.35 -11.90
CA GLY A 89 -3.92 -1.78 -12.98
C GLY A 89 -3.63 -0.30 -13.22
N ALA A 90 -3.60 0.51 -12.16
CA ALA A 90 -3.30 1.93 -12.26
C ALA A 90 -1.86 2.20 -12.74
N LEU A 91 -0.91 1.38 -12.29
CA LEU A 91 0.48 1.45 -12.74
C LEU A 91 0.64 1.03 -14.20
N GLY A 92 -0.07 -0.02 -14.63
CA GLY A 92 -0.13 -0.42 -16.03
C GLY A 92 -0.63 0.70 -16.93
N LYS A 93 -1.70 1.38 -16.52
CA LYS A 93 -2.22 2.55 -17.23
C LYS A 93 -1.20 3.68 -17.31
N TRP A 94 -0.55 4.02 -16.19
CA TRP A 94 0.48 5.04 -16.17
C TRP A 94 1.62 4.74 -17.14
N LEU A 95 2.09 3.48 -17.19
CA LEU A 95 3.13 3.03 -18.13
C LEU A 95 2.69 3.21 -19.58
N THR A 96 1.46 2.82 -19.92
CA THR A 96 0.93 2.99 -21.28
C THR A 96 0.75 4.45 -21.68
N THR A 97 0.25 5.29 -20.78
CA THR A 97 -0.02 6.72 -21.06
C THR A 97 1.26 7.52 -21.19
N THR A 98 2.30 7.18 -20.42
CA THR A 98 3.60 7.87 -20.46
C THR A 98 4.59 7.27 -21.46
N ASN A 99 4.25 6.13 -22.07
CA ASN A 99 5.16 5.34 -22.89
C ASN A 99 6.52 5.06 -22.20
N SER A 100 6.49 4.91 -20.87
CA SER A 100 7.67 4.62 -20.04
C SER A 100 7.77 3.15 -19.72
N LEU A 101 9.00 2.64 -19.57
CA LEU A 101 9.29 1.31 -19.04
C LEU A 101 9.72 1.35 -17.56
N HIS A 102 9.93 2.54 -17.00
CA HIS A 102 10.43 2.76 -15.64
C HIS A 102 9.29 2.79 -14.62
N TRP A 103 8.66 1.64 -14.38
CA TRP A 103 7.50 1.51 -13.49
C TRP A 103 7.71 2.07 -12.09
N SER A 104 8.94 2.05 -11.57
CA SER A 104 9.25 2.57 -10.24
C SER A 104 9.03 4.08 -10.13
N GLU A 105 9.21 4.83 -11.22
CA GLU A 105 8.96 6.28 -11.27
C GLU A 105 7.45 6.58 -11.21
N GLY A 106 6.63 5.70 -11.79
CA GLY A 106 5.19 5.80 -11.77
C GLY A 106 4.55 5.47 -10.43
N LEU A 107 5.26 4.82 -9.50
CA LEU A 107 4.68 4.40 -8.22
C LEU A 107 4.16 5.59 -7.39
N ALA A 108 4.99 6.62 -7.20
CA ALA A 108 4.62 7.77 -6.37
C ALA A 108 3.36 8.50 -6.89
N PRO A 109 3.28 8.90 -8.17
CA PRO A 109 2.07 9.55 -8.69
C PRO A 109 0.85 8.62 -8.70
N VAL A 110 1.02 7.33 -8.99
CA VAL A 110 -0.08 6.35 -8.96
C VAL A 110 -0.63 6.16 -7.54
N VAL A 111 0.24 5.96 -6.54
CA VAL A 111 -0.17 5.81 -5.13
C VAL A 111 -0.85 7.07 -4.63
N TYR A 112 -0.32 8.25 -4.98
CA TYR A 112 -0.98 9.51 -4.69
C TYR A 112 -2.41 9.52 -5.25
N GLY A 113 -2.56 9.19 -6.54
CA GLY A 113 -3.87 9.09 -7.18
C GLY A 113 -4.81 8.05 -6.54
N ILE A 114 -4.30 6.92 -6.04
CA ILE A 114 -5.12 5.97 -5.29
C ILE A 114 -5.61 6.60 -3.98
N ASN A 115 -4.74 7.31 -3.26
CA ASN A 115 -5.04 7.89 -1.95
C ASN A 115 -5.92 9.15 -2.01
N THR A 116 -5.99 9.82 -3.14
CA THR A 116 -6.78 11.04 -3.31
C THR A 116 -8.06 10.81 -4.12
N ARG A 117 -8.36 9.55 -4.51
CA ARG A 117 -9.62 9.17 -5.14
C ARG A 117 -10.65 8.82 -4.06
N VAL A 118 -11.88 9.30 -4.22
CA VAL A 118 -12.97 8.98 -3.29
C VAL A 118 -13.21 7.47 -3.30
N ALA A 119 -13.05 6.84 -2.13
CA ALA A 119 -13.30 5.42 -1.98
C ALA A 119 -14.79 5.18 -1.75
N SER A 120 -15.37 4.21 -2.47
CA SER A 120 -16.80 3.89 -2.37
C SER A 120 -17.21 3.46 -0.95
N ALA A 121 -16.28 2.84 -0.19
CA ALA A 121 -16.49 2.33 1.16
C ALA A 121 -16.63 3.42 2.21
N THR A 122 -15.88 4.52 2.10
CA THR A 122 -15.84 5.61 3.10
C THR A 122 -16.57 6.87 2.63
N LYS A 123 -16.86 6.99 1.34
CA LYS A 123 -17.35 8.23 0.68
C LYS A 123 -16.40 9.42 0.83
N CYS A 124 -15.19 9.16 1.31
CA CYS A 124 -14.08 10.09 1.44
C CYS A 124 -12.86 9.53 0.70
N THR A 125 -11.89 10.37 0.42
CA THR A 125 -10.57 9.94 -0.05
C THR A 125 -9.81 9.27 1.09
N PRO A 126 -8.98 8.24 0.84
CA PRO A 126 -8.10 7.70 1.87
C PRO A 126 -7.24 8.75 2.57
N HIS A 127 -6.79 9.78 1.83
CA HIS A 127 -6.07 10.92 2.37
C HIS A 127 -6.90 11.70 3.42
N GLU A 128 -8.16 11.99 3.13
CA GLU A 128 -9.06 12.65 4.10
C GLU A 128 -9.24 11.83 5.37
N VAL A 129 -9.40 10.52 5.25
CA VAL A 129 -9.59 9.65 6.42
C VAL A 129 -8.30 9.54 7.25
N MET A 130 -7.13 9.48 6.59
CA MET A 130 -5.83 9.36 7.25
C MET A 130 -5.41 10.65 7.96
N PHE A 131 -5.63 11.81 7.32
CA PHE A 131 -5.07 13.09 7.79
C PHE A 131 -6.13 14.08 8.29
N GLY A 132 -7.42 13.76 8.20
CA GLY A 132 -8.51 14.65 8.58
C GLY A 132 -8.68 15.87 7.66
N GLN A 133 -7.98 15.92 6.52
CA GLN A 133 -7.98 17.04 5.59
C GLN A 133 -8.04 16.58 4.13
N LYS A 134 -8.70 17.38 3.31
CA LYS A 134 -8.75 17.15 1.86
C LYS A 134 -7.34 17.24 1.27
N PRO A 135 -6.99 16.36 0.33
CA PRO A 135 -5.75 16.53 -0.42
C PRO A 135 -5.79 17.86 -1.16
N ARG A 136 -4.70 18.63 -1.06
CA ARG A 136 -4.51 19.87 -1.83
C ARG A 136 -3.95 19.51 -3.20
N CYS A 137 -4.79 19.00 -4.08
CA CYS A 137 -4.47 18.79 -5.49
C CYS A 137 -5.57 19.38 -6.37
N ASP A 138 -5.16 20.10 -7.40
CA ASP A 138 -6.08 20.56 -8.44
C ASP A 138 -6.59 19.35 -9.22
N GLN A 139 -7.86 19.40 -9.64
CA GLN A 139 -8.52 18.27 -10.30
C GLN A 139 -7.84 17.84 -11.61
N GLU A 140 -6.90 18.64 -12.15
CA GLU A 140 -6.15 18.39 -13.38
C GLU A 140 -5.17 17.22 -13.29
N PHE A 141 -4.59 16.92 -12.12
CA PHE A 141 -3.66 15.78 -11.95
C PHE A 141 -4.33 14.43 -12.32
N TRP A 142 -5.67 14.39 -12.28
CA TRP A 142 -6.48 13.19 -12.50
C TRP A 142 -6.66 12.78 -13.96
N LYS A 143 -6.47 13.70 -14.92
CA LYS A 143 -6.72 13.40 -16.33
C LYS A 143 -5.83 12.28 -16.88
N ILE A 144 -4.61 12.13 -16.33
CA ILE A 144 -3.65 11.08 -16.72
C ILE A 144 -4.11 9.68 -16.28
N VAL A 145 -4.92 9.58 -15.21
CA VAL A 145 -5.39 8.29 -14.67
C VAL A 145 -6.81 7.96 -15.13
N GLN A 146 -7.57 8.91 -15.69
CA GLN A 146 -9.01 8.79 -15.91
C GLN A 146 -9.50 8.59 -17.34
N GLU A 147 -8.68 8.47 -18.39
CA GLU A 147 -9.28 8.20 -19.69
C GLU A 147 -9.80 6.75 -19.82
N ASN A 148 -11.14 6.68 -19.88
CA ASN A 148 -12.04 5.62 -20.31
C ASN A 148 -12.55 4.67 -19.22
N ASP A 149 -13.70 5.08 -18.67
CA ASP A 149 -14.84 4.17 -18.41
C ASP A 149 -15.15 3.28 -19.63
#